data_AF-A0A922LJW2-F1
#
_entry.id   AF-A0A922LJW2-F1
#
_cell.length_a   1.000
_cell.length_b   1.000
_cell.length_c   1.000
_cell.angle_alpha   90.00
_cell.angle_beta   90.00
_cell.angle_gamma   90.00
#
_symmetry.space_group_name_H-M   'P 1'
#
loop_
_entity.id
_entity.type
_entity.pdbx_description
1 polymer ?
#
loop_
_entity_poly.entity_id
_entity_poly.type
_entity_poly.pdbx_seq_one_letter_code
_entity_poly.pdbx_strand_id
1 'polypeptide(L)'
;MSYEILGNPVKRLAYDSVDPVVVDDSVPTISEIKSNFFTSLGNFFYRKSRWSKKQPTPHLGNSLTDIDEVLKFYDFWEEYDTCRDYSYLDEEDKEKEALETRANNPGLYIHKRFVTPLSLPWPNWP
;
A
#
# COMPACT_ATOMS: atom_id res chain seq x y z
N MET A 1 -24.19 -8.05 -4.08
CA MET A 1 -22.94 -7.28 -4.00
C MET A 1 -22.53 -6.94 -2.55
N SER A 2 -22.36 -7.94 -1.70
CA SER A 2 -21.78 -7.78 -0.33
C SER A 2 -21.24 -9.12 0.17
N TYR A 3 -21.93 -10.21 -0.18
CA TYR A 3 -21.56 -11.57 0.19
C TYR A 3 -20.20 -12.05 -0.36
N GLU A 4 -19.79 -11.57 -1.54
CA GLU A 4 -18.49 -11.95 -2.14
C GLU A 4 -17.28 -11.30 -1.45
N ILE A 5 -17.48 -10.14 -0.82
CA ILE A 5 -16.42 -9.37 -0.15
C ILE A 5 -16.32 -9.83 1.31
N LEU A 6 -17.45 -9.96 2.02
CA LEU A 6 -17.47 -10.40 3.42
C LEU A 6 -17.34 -11.92 3.60
N GLY A 7 -17.61 -12.70 2.56
CA GLY A 7 -17.53 -14.16 2.59
C GLY A 7 -16.12 -14.72 2.39
N ASN A 8 -15.20 -13.94 1.80
CA ASN A 8 -13.80 -14.32 1.66
C ASN A 8 -12.96 -13.64 2.76
N PRO A 9 -12.29 -14.39 3.64
CA PRO A 9 -11.53 -13.82 4.75
C PRO A 9 -10.40 -12.87 4.29
N VAL A 10 -9.81 -13.11 3.11
CA VAL A 10 -8.76 -12.25 2.54
C VAL A 10 -9.36 -10.91 2.10
N LYS A 11 -10.48 -10.93 1.38
CA LYS A 11 -11.17 -9.71 0.93
C LYS A 11 -11.74 -8.91 2.10
N ARG A 12 -12.21 -9.60 3.15
CA ARG A 12 -12.66 -8.94 4.39
C ARG A 12 -11.51 -8.24 5.11
N LEU A 13 -10.34 -8.89 5.24
CA LEU A 13 -9.15 -8.27 5.84
C LEU A 13 -8.64 -7.07 5.04
N ALA A 14 -8.64 -7.18 3.70
CA ALA A 14 -8.28 -6.06 2.83
C ALA A 14 -9.28 -4.90 2.95
N TYR A 15 -10.58 -5.20 3.04
CA TYR A 15 -11.62 -4.20 3.28
C TYR A 15 -11.46 -3.50 4.64
N ASP A 16 -11.26 -4.27 5.71
CA ASP A 16 -11.03 -3.73 7.06
C ASP A 16 -9.72 -2.92 7.18
N SER A 17 -8.77 -3.15 6.26
CA SER A 17 -7.49 -2.42 6.19
C SER A 17 -7.59 -1.04 5.55
N VAL A 18 -8.68 -0.76 4.83
CA VAL A 18 -8.91 0.52 4.12
C VAL A 18 -10.14 1.27 4.63
N ASP A 19 -10.85 0.73 5.63
CA ASP A 19 -12.04 1.36 6.19
C ASP A 19 -11.67 2.66 6.94
N PRO A 20 -12.07 3.84 6.44
CA PRO A 20 -11.75 5.12 7.07
C PRO A 20 -12.44 5.32 8.43
N VAL A 21 -13.44 4.49 8.78
CA VAL A 21 -14.09 4.52 10.10
C VAL A 21 -13.24 3.80 11.15
N VAL A 22 -12.46 2.79 10.74
CA VAL A 22 -11.63 1.97 11.64
C VAL A 22 -10.15 2.38 11.57
N VAL A 23 -9.72 2.92 10.43
CA VAL A 23 -8.35 3.31 10.14
C VAL A 23 -8.20 4.83 10.20
N ASP A 24 -7.72 5.32 11.33
CA ASP A 24 -7.31 6.72 11.49
C ASP A 24 -5.79 6.85 11.23
N ASP A 25 -5.45 7.09 9.97
CA ASP A 25 -4.09 7.37 9.51
C ASP A 25 -3.73 8.87 9.62
N SER A 26 -4.50 9.67 10.35
CA SER A 26 -4.19 11.07 10.62
C SER A 26 -2.83 11.19 11.32
N VAL A 27 -1.89 11.83 10.62
CA VAL A 27 -0.57 12.16 11.15
C VAL A 27 -0.67 13.50 11.86
N PRO A 28 -0.24 13.60 13.13
CA PRO A 28 -0.28 14.87 13.85
C PRO A 28 0.57 15.92 13.13
N THR A 29 0.06 17.14 13.06
CA THR A 29 0.79 18.25 12.43
C THR A 29 1.98 18.68 13.28
N ILE A 30 2.99 19.30 12.65
CA ILE A 30 4.20 19.79 13.33
C ILE A 30 3.86 20.72 14.51
N SER A 31 2.81 21.52 14.39
CA SER A 31 2.31 22.41 15.44
C SER A 31 1.80 21.64 16.67
N GLU A 32 1.08 20.54 16.47
CA GLU A 32 0.56 19.68 17.54
C GLU A 32 1.68 18.89 18.22
N ILE A 33 2.67 18.46 17.45
CA ILE A 33 3.87 17.78 17.97
C ILE A 33 4.69 18.75 18.84
N LYS A 34 4.85 20.01 18.42
CA LYS A 34 5.56 21.04 19.20
C LYS A 34 4.85 21.38 20.51
N SER A 35 3.51 21.37 20.50
CA SER A 35 2.71 21.66 21.68
C SER A 35 2.71 20.51 22.68
N ASN A 36 2.43 19.29 22.22
CA ASN A 36 2.32 18.10 23.06
C ASN A 36 2.92 16.88 22.36
N PHE A 37 4.25 16.78 22.36
CA PHE A 37 4.99 15.70 21.69
C PHE A 37 4.51 14.30 22.11
N PHE A 38 4.55 14.00 23.41
CA PHE A 38 4.23 12.66 23.93
C PHE A 38 2.76 12.28 23.74
N THR A 39 1.83 13.23 23.86
CA THR A 39 0.40 12.94 23.69
C THR A 39 0.06 12.71 22.22
N SER A 40 0.48 13.62 21.34
CA SER A 40 0.16 13.55 19.91
C SER A 40 0.81 12.32 19.26
N LEU A 41 2.12 12.13 19.48
CA LEU A 41 2.83 10.98 18.92
C LEU A 41 2.49 9.68 19.67
N GLY A 42 2.28 9.73 20.99
CA GLY A 42 1.86 8.55 21.75
C GLY A 42 0.54 7.98 21.23
N ASN A 43 -0.46 8.84 21.00
CA ASN A 43 -1.73 8.42 20.39
C ASN A 43 -1.53 7.88 18.97
N PHE A 44 -0.69 8.53 18.15
CA PHE A 44 -0.38 8.07 16.80
C PHE A 44 0.26 6.67 16.80
N PHE A 45 1.30 6.46 17.61
CA PHE A 45 1.97 5.16 17.72
C PHE A 45 1.09 4.09 18.36
N TYR A 46 0.20 4.46 19.30
CA TYR A 46 -0.79 3.53 19.86
C TYR A 46 -1.81 3.07 18.81
N ARG A 47 -2.29 3.97 17.94
CA ARG A 47 -3.17 3.59 16.82
C ARG A 47 -2.43 2.70 15.81
N LYS A 48 -1.17 3.01 15.52
CA LYS A 48 -0.32 2.21 14.63
C LYS A 48 -0.04 0.82 15.22
N SER A 49 0.28 0.70 16.51
CA SER A 49 0.68 -0.56 17.14
C SER A 49 -0.37 -1.67 17.03
N ARG A 50 -1.66 -1.32 16.96
CA ARG A 50 -2.77 -2.24 16.68
C ARG A 50 -2.56 -3.07 15.41
N TRP A 51 -1.91 -2.48 14.41
CA TRP A 51 -1.69 -3.08 13.11
C TRP A 51 -0.33 -3.78 13.02
N SER A 52 0.44 -3.84 14.10
CA SER A 52 1.71 -4.56 14.11
C SER A 52 1.49 -6.07 14.18
N LYS A 53 2.22 -6.82 13.35
CA LYS A 53 2.31 -8.28 13.47
C LYS A 53 3.15 -8.73 14.67
N LYS A 54 4.10 -7.91 15.10
CA LYS A 54 5.03 -8.21 16.21
C LYS A 54 4.48 -7.58 17.50
N GLN A 55 4.29 -8.38 18.54
CA GLN A 55 3.85 -7.92 19.86
C GLN A 55 4.77 -8.51 20.95
N PRO A 56 5.01 -7.81 22.07
CA PRO A 56 4.43 -6.51 22.45
C PRO A 56 5.10 -5.31 21.77
N THR A 57 4.30 -4.31 21.38
CA THR A 57 4.82 -3.07 20.79
C THR A 57 5.41 -2.15 21.89
N PRO A 58 6.67 -1.66 21.74
CA PRO A 58 7.25 -0.71 22.68
C PRO A 58 6.49 0.61 22.68
N HIS A 59 6.36 1.21 23.87
CA HIS A 59 5.71 2.50 24.06
C HIS A 59 6.70 3.64 23.83
N LEU A 60 6.20 4.81 23.43
CA LEU A 60 7.01 6.02 23.20
C LEU A 60 7.72 6.51 24.47
N GLY A 61 7.20 6.18 25.66
CA GLY A 61 7.79 6.58 26.94
C GLY A 61 7.47 8.03 27.34
N ASN A 62 8.40 8.63 28.08
CA ASN A 62 8.31 9.98 28.64
C ASN A 62 9.71 10.66 28.67
N SER A 63 9.81 11.88 29.18
CA SER A 63 11.06 12.64 29.24
C SER A 63 12.14 12.06 30.19
N LEU A 64 11.80 11.04 30.98
CA LEU A 64 12.68 10.37 31.93
C LEU A 64 13.04 8.95 31.48
N THR A 65 12.58 8.55 30.29
CA THR A 65 12.83 7.22 29.73
C THR A 65 14.30 7.08 29.36
N ASP A 66 14.87 5.91 29.66
CA ASP A 66 16.28 5.64 29.39
C ASP A 66 16.55 5.57 27.89
N ILE A 67 17.76 5.96 27.48
CA ILE A 67 18.16 5.94 26.08
C ILE A 67 18.07 4.53 25.50
N ASP A 68 18.35 3.48 26.29
CA ASP A 68 18.26 2.10 25.84
C ASP A 68 16.82 1.68 25.49
N GLU A 69 15.83 2.22 26.20
CA GLU A 69 14.41 1.97 25.88
C GLU A 69 13.98 2.75 24.64
N VAL A 70 14.49 3.97 24.47
CA VAL A 70 14.27 4.78 23.26
C VAL A 70 14.87 4.10 22.03
N LEU A 71 16.08 3.54 22.13
CA LEU A 71 16.72 2.79 21.03
C LEU A 71 15.89 1.57 20.63
N LYS A 72 15.45 0.75 21.60
CA LYS A 72 14.58 -0.40 21.33
C LYS A 72 13.25 -0.01 20.67
N PHE A 73 12.70 1.14 21.04
CA PHE A 73 11.53 1.68 20.38
C PHE A 73 11.83 1.97 18.91
N TYR A 74 12.93 2.69 18.61
CA TYR A 74 13.31 3.00 17.23
C TYR A 74 13.62 1.74 16.41
N ASP A 75 14.36 0.78 16.95
CA ASP A 75 14.67 -0.48 16.28
C ASP A 75 13.38 -1.25 15.89
N PHE A 76 12.39 -1.29 16.79
CA PHE A 76 11.11 -1.93 16.50
C PHE A 76 10.34 -1.23 15.38
N TRP A 77 10.34 0.11 15.36
CA TRP A 77 9.62 0.89 14.35
C TRP A 77 10.34 0.92 13.01
N GLU A 78 11.67 0.72 12.97
CA GLU A 78 12.43 0.51 11.74
C GLU A 78 12.07 -0.85 11.11
N GLU A 79 11.98 -1.91 11.90
CA GLU A 79 11.57 -3.26 11.46
C GLU A 79 10.05 -3.50 11.48
N TYR A 80 9.27 -2.42 11.41
CA TYR A 80 7.83 -2.49 11.60
C TYR A 80 7.13 -3.22 10.46
N ASP A 81 6.50 -4.36 10.77
CA ASP A 81 5.71 -5.13 9.82
C ASP A 81 4.21 -5.03 10.15
N THR A 82 3.41 -4.60 9.17
CA THR A 82 1.96 -4.43 9.30
C THR A 82 1.19 -5.67 8.91
N CYS A 83 0.11 -5.97 9.63
CA CYS A 83 -0.89 -6.96 9.22
C CYS A 83 -1.91 -6.45 8.19
N ARG A 84 -1.81 -5.18 7.77
CA ARG A 84 -2.65 -4.60 6.73
C ARG A 84 -2.27 -5.17 5.36
N ASP A 85 -3.27 -5.52 4.57
CA ASP A 85 -3.12 -5.98 3.19
C ASP A 85 -3.81 -4.99 2.26
N TYR A 86 -3.04 -4.39 1.35
CA TYR A 86 -3.49 -3.42 0.35
C TYR A 86 -3.67 -4.05 -1.04
N SER A 87 -3.48 -5.37 -1.17
CA SER A 87 -3.52 -6.09 -2.45
C SER A 87 -4.81 -5.90 -3.24
N TYR A 88 -5.94 -5.67 -2.56
CA TYR A 88 -7.23 -5.39 -3.21
C TYR A 88 -7.23 -4.12 -4.05
N LEU A 89 -6.51 -3.07 -3.63
CA LEU A 89 -6.41 -1.82 -4.41
C LEU A 89 -5.54 -2.03 -5.67
N ASP A 90 -4.49 -2.85 -5.57
CA ASP A 90 -3.59 -3.15 -6.68
C ASP A 90 -4.24 -4.03 -7.77
N GLU A 91 -5.25 -4.84 -7.44
CA GLU A 91 -5.97 -5.65 -8.43
C GLU A 91 -6.97 -4.82 -9.25
N GLU A 92 -7.70 -3.88 -8.62
CA GLU A 92 -8.64 -3.00 -9.34
C GLU A 92 -7.93 -2.02 -10.28
N ASP A 93 -6.77 -1.49 -9.90
CA ASP A 93 -6.02 -0.55 -10.74
C ASP A 93 -5.38 -1.24 -11.95
N LYS A 94 -4.87 -2.47 -11.78
CA LYS A 94 -4.38 -3.29 -12.92
C LYS A 94 -5.49 -3.62 -13.90
N GLU A 95 -6.71 -3.88 -13.41
CA GLU A 95 -7.85 -4.17 -14.27
C GLU A 95 -8.32 -2.91 -15.02
N LYS A 96 -8.36 -1.74 -14.37
CA LYS A 96 -8.66 -0.46 -15.02
C LYS A 96 -7.60 -0.08 -16.06
N GLU A 97 -6.32 -0.22 -15.76
CA GLU A 97 -5.23 0.11 -16.67
C GLU A 97 -5.21 -0.82 -17.90
N ALA A 98 -5.57 -2.09 -17.73
CA ALA A 98 -5.75 -3.05 -18.83
C ALA A 98 -6.96 -2.75 -19.72
N LEU A 99 -8.06 -2.24 -19.14
CA LEU A 99 -9.24 -1.82 -19.89
C LEU A 99 -9.01 -0.51 -20.65
N GLU A 100 -8.28 0.43 -20.04
CA GLU A 100 -7.89 1.72 -20.63
C GLU A 100 -6.93 1.51 -21.84
N THR A 101 -5.95 0.61 -21.72
CA THR A 101 -5.06 0.25 -22.84
C THR A 101 -5.78 -0.50 -23.97
N ARG A 102 -6.84 -1.24 -23.65
CA ARG A 102 -7.67 -1.92 -24.66
C ARG A 102 -8.65 -0.98 -25.36
N ALA A 103 -9.12 0.07 -24.67
CA ALA A 103 -9.99 1.10 -25.25
C ALA A 103 -9.22 2.07 -26.15
N ASN A 104 -7.95 2.38 -25.83
CA ASN A 104 -7.15 3.36 -26.57
C ASN A 104 -6.40 2.81 -27.80
N ASN A 105 -6.51 1.52 -28.11
CA ASN A 105 -5.99 0.96 -29.36
C ASN A 105 -6.90 -0.13 -29.97
N PRO A 106 -7.99 0.25 -30.65
CA PRO A 106 -8.86 -0.70 -31.35
C PRO A 106 -8.21 -1.31 -32.62
N GLY A 107 -6.98 -0.93 -32.99
CA GLY A 107 -6.41 -1.17 -34.31
C GLY A 107 -5.52 -2.41 -34.49
N LEU A 108 -5.13 -3.13 -33.42
CA LEU A 108 -4.07 -4.14 -33.53
C LEU A 108 -4.55 -5.61 -33.63
N TYR A 109 -5.70 -5.87 -34.27
CA TYR A 109 -6.23 -7.23 -34.42
C TYR A 109 -6.51 -7.73 -35.85
N ILE A 110 -6.15 -6.98 -36.91
CA ILE A 110 -6.49 -7.41 -38.29
C ILE A 110 -5.34 -7.63 -39.29
N HIS A 111 -4.06 -7.51 -38.92
CA HIS A 111 -2.97 -7.70 -39.90
C HIS A 111 -1.93 -8.80 -39.61
N LYS A 112 -2.16 -9.70 -38.65
CA LYS A 112 -1.33 -10.93 -38.53
C LYS A 112 -1.88 -12.11 -39.33
N ARG A 113 -2.19 -11.91 -40.61
CA ARG A 113 -2.43 -13.03 -41.53
C ARG A 113 -1.68 -12.76 -42.83
N PHE A 114 -0.90 -13.76 -43.25
CA PHE A 114 -0.04 -13.81 -44.43
C PHE A 114 1.39 -13.30 -44.25
N VAL A 115 2.22 -14.10 -43.57
CA VAL A 115 3.66 -14.17 -43.84
C VAL A 115 4.00 -15.60 -44.26
N THR A 116 4.28 -15.81 -45.54
CA THR A 116 5.15 -16.87 -46.08
C THR A 116 5.93 -16.32 -47.28
N PRO A 117 7.11 -16.88 -47.60
CA PRO A 117 8.32 -16.11 -47.85
C PRO A 117 8.69 -16.05 -49.33
N LEU A 118 9.18 -14.91 -49.82
CA LEU A 118 10.21 -14.90 -50.86
C LEU A 118 10.82 -13.52 -51.06
N SER A 119 12.16 -13.51 -51.11
CA SER A 119 13.04 -12.57 -51.83
C SER A 119 12.94 -11.07 -51.53
N LEU A 120 13.84 -10.61 -50.66
CA LEU A 120 14.33 -9.23 -50.63
C LEU A 120 15.29 -8.98 -51.80
N PRO A 121 15.24 -7.81 -52.44
CA PRO A 121 16.46 -7.07 -52.67
C PRO A 121 16.34 -5.64 -52.12
N TRP A 122 17.40 -5.21 -51.43
CA TRP A 122 17.60 -3.84 -50.95
C TRP A 122 17.66 -2.86 -52.13
N PRO A 123 17.25 -1.58 -51.95
CA PRO A 123 18.30 -0.55 -51.99
C PRO A 123 18.07 0.69 -51.09
N ASN A 124 19.21 1.13 -50.55
CA ASN A 124 19.70 2.49 -50.32
C ASN A 124 18.75 3.66 -50.00
N TRP A 125 19.06 4.22 -48.83
CA TRP A 125 18.63 5.48 -48.23
C TRP A 125 19.12 6.70 -49.03
N PRO A 126 18.35 7.80 -49.14
CA PRO A 126 18.89 9.16 -49.22
C PRO A 126 19.10 9.75 -47.82
#